data_AF-A0A4Z0LBY0-F1
#
_entry.id   AF-A0A4Z0LBY0-F1
#
_cell.length_a   1.000
_cell.length_b   1.000
_cell.length_c   1.000
_cell.angle_alpha   90.00
_cell.angle_beta   90.00
_cell.angle_gamma   90.00
#
_symmetry.space_group_name_H-M   'P 1'
#
loop_
_entity.id
_entity.type
_entity.pdbx_description
1 polymer ?
#
loop_
_entity_poly.entity_id
_entity_poly.type
_entity_poly.pdbx_seq_one_letter_code
_entity_poly.pdbx_strand_id
1 'polypeptide(L)'
;MGEWSKTVGEKGEKVVDFFFKDILGFNSVTPNETINCIKGTKHKSKTAKGEKTTHGIDALISSKSPLEDQLLDIVVISSKYTADEYPKNPKTKFKEHFEDLAFTLECFKNSKLYSETNYKFSGITRTEITGVLVWLSDKSPEDYELIPKIANMQIDADLIFDKIIVIDNNRMDFLHQTVFRAKEVYGIDNVKFVYHNTSLNIIGLNSVSYGDFMPVQYLFADIIPVRIEKGSDVEFLIFCKDSFSKDNFSKLLSFANSFDHLASAKKTILSFPDYNELYHKGAVEGELSKFPKYIFNQNLLLRKYPSDFRNS
;
A
#
# COMPACT_ATOMS: atom_id res chain seq x y z
N MET A 1 -3.98 -5.75 33.17
CA MET A 1 -3.32 -6.31 31.97
C MET A 1 -4.28 -6.45 30.79
N GLY A 2 -5.51 -6.96 30.95
CA GLY A 2 -6.47 -7.07 29.84
C GLY A 2 -6.91 -5.73 29.22
N GLU A 3 -7.20 -4.72 30.04
CA GLU A 3 -7.63 -3.39 29.55
C GLU A 3 -6.56 -2.70 28.72
N TRP A 4 -5.30 -2.69 29.18
CA TRP A 4 -4.18 -2.13 28.42
C TRP A 4 -4.01 -2.80 27.05
N SER A 5 -4.05 -4.14 27.01
CA SER A 5 -3.95 -4.88 25.76
C SER A 5 -5.09 -4.54 24.79
N LYS A 6 -6.30 -4.31 25.31
CA LYS A 6 -7.45 -3.89 24.51
C LYS A 6 -7.23 -2.48 23.94
N THR A 7 -6.80 -1.52 24.77
CA THR A 7 -6.49 -0.16 24.33
C THR A 7 -5.41 -0.12 23.23
N VAL A 8 -4.37 -0.95 23.35
CA VAL A 8 -3.32 -1.09 22.34
C VAL A 8 -3.89 -1.63 21.03
N GLY A 9 -4.79 -2.62 21.09
CA GLY A 9 -5.50 -3.14 19.92
C GLY A 9 -6.38 -2.08 19.23
N GLU A 10 -7.23 -1.38 20.00
CA GLU A 10 -8.10 -0.31 19.50
C GLU A 10 -7.30 0.84 18.87
N LYS A 11 -6.11 1.14 19.40
CA LYS A 11 -5.19 2.11 18.78
C LYS A 11 -4.69 1.61 17.41
N GLY A 12 -4.33 0.34 17.30
CA GLY A 12 -3.94 -0.30 16.05
C GLY A 12 -5.04 -0.27 14.99
N GLU A 13 -6.29 -0.55 15.37
CA GLU A 13 -7.45 -0.47 14.47
C GLU A 13 -7.65 0.96 13.94
N LYS A 14 -7.49 2.00 14.79
CA LYS A 14 -7.56 3.40 14.36
C LYS A 14 -6.47 3.77 13.37
N VAL A 15 -5.25 3.27 13.57
CA VAL A 15 -4.13 3.49 12.62
C VAL A 15 -4.44 2.83 11.27
N VAL A 16 -5.01 1.62 11.28
CA VAL A 16 -5.46 0.94 10.06
C VAL A 16 -6.55 1.74 9.36
N ASP A 17 -7.55 2.24 10.08
CA ASP A 17 -8.63 3.03 9.49
C ASP A 17 -8.10 4.31 8.82
N PHE A 18 -7.24 5.05 9.54
CA PHE A 18 -6.56 6.24 9.01
C PHE A 18 -5.72 5.92 7.76
N PHE A 19 -4.94 4.84 7.82
CA PHE A 19 -4.10 4.44 6.70
C PHE A 19 -4.93 4.15 5.45
N PHE A 20 -5.94 3.29 5.53
CA PHE A 20 -6.71 2.91 4.35
C PHE A 20 -7.64 4.02 3.85
N LYS A 21 -8.25 4.82 4.73
CA LYS A 21 -9.16 5.91 4.32
C LYS A 21 -8.39 7.15 3.89
N ASP A 22 -7.61 7.73 4.81
CA ASP A 22 -7.04 9.06 4.62
C ASP A 22 -5.79 9.03 3.72
N ILE A 23 -4.93 8.02 3.90
CA ILE A 23 -3.73 7.89 3.06
C ILE A 23 -4.07 7.23 1.72
N LEU A 24 -4.74 6.07 1.75
CA LEU A 24 -4.98 5.29 0.53
C LEU A 24 -6.27 5.63 -0.22
N GLY A 25 -7.19 6.41 0.36
CA GLY A 25 -8.39 6.89 -0.33
C GLY A 25 -9.53 5.88 -0.44
N PHE A 26 -9.54 4.79 0.32
CA PHE A 26 -10.67 3.86 0.31
C PHE A 26 -11.87 4.46 1.04
N ASN A 27 -12.96 4.69 0.30
CA ASN A 27 -14.18 5.31 0.85
C ASN A 27 -14.92 4.42 1.86
N SER A 28 -14.72 3.10 1.82
CA SER A 28 -15.39 2.15 2.70
C SER A 28 -14.40 1.13 3.25
N VAL A 29 -14.15 1.24 4.55
CA VAL A 29 -13.43 0.25 5.35
C VAL A 29 -14.41 -0.25 6.40
N THR A 30 -14.79 -1.52 6.31
CA THR A 30 -15.74 -2.14 7.25
C THR A 30 -14.96 -2.72 8.42
N PRO A 31 -15.11 -2.18 9.65
CA PRO A 31 -14.30 -2.61 10.78
C PRO A 31 -14.90 -3.85 11.47
N ASN A 32 -14.04 -4.63 12.11
CA ASN A 32 -14.40 -5.60 13.17
C ASN A 32 -15.48 -6.63 12.77
N GLU A 33 -15.26 -7.28 11.63
CA GLU A 33 -16.10 -8.37 11.16
C GLU A 33 -15.72 -9.70 11.83
N THR A 34 -16.68 -10.62 11.94
CA THR A 34 -16.42 -11.97 12.48
C THR A 34 -17.03 -13.02 11.56
N ILE A 35 -16.25 -14.04 11.23
CA ILE A 35 -16.69 -15.17 10.40
C ILE A 35 -16.57 -16.49 11.17
N ASN A 36 -17.41 -17.45 10.82
CA ASN A 36 -17.33 -18.80 11.38
C ASN A 36 -16.09 -19.53 10.86
N CYS A 37 -15.46 -20.30 11.74
CA CYS A 37 -14.38 -21.20 11.37
C CYS A 37 -14.97 -22.53 10.88
N ILE A 38 -14.60 -22.95 9.68
CA ILE A 38 -15.07 -24.21 9.08
C ILE A 38 -14.11 -25.39 9.30
N LYS A 39 -12.93 -25.14 9.90
CA LYS A 39 -11.90 -26.15 10.17
C LYS A 39 -11.33 -25.98 11.59
N GLY A 40 -12.21 -26.05 12.59
CA GLY A 40 -11.88 -25.69 13.97
C GLY A 40 -10.71 -26.46 14.58
N THR A 41 -10.55 -27.75 14.26
CA THR A 41 -9.42 -28.55 14.71
C THR A 41 -8.09 -28.12 14.08
N LYS A 42 -8.08 -27.84 12.77
CA LYS A 42 -6.87 -27.41 12.02
C LYS A 42 -6.47 -25.99 12.42
N HIS A 43 -7.44 -25.08 12.55
CA HIS A 43 -7.20 -23.66 12.83
C HIS A 43 -7.09 -23.37 14.34
N LYS A 44 -7.01 -24.41 15.16
CA LYS A 44 -6.84 -24.30 16.61
C LYS A 44 -5.51 -23.61 16.91
N SER A 45 -5.56 -22.54 17.70
CA SER A 45 -4.32 -21.93 18.22
C SER A 45 -3.59 -22.91 19.14
N LYS A 46 -2.25 -22.89 19.09
CA LYS A 46 -1.37 -23.76 19.89
C LYS A 46 -1.64 -23.69 21.40
N THR A 47 -2.18 -22.56 21.87
CA THR A 47 -2.49 -22.32 23.30
C THR A 47 -3.96 -22.58 23.67
N ALA A 48 -4.84 -22.83 22.70
CA ALA A 48 -6.26 -23.00 22.94
C ALA A 48 -6.58 -24.41 23.48
N LYS A 49 -7.54 -24.50 24.42
CA LYS A 49 -8.04 -25.80 24.92
C LYS A 49 -9.03 -26.44 23.95
N GLY A 50 -9.91 -25.63 23.34
CA GLY A 50 -10.93 -26.07 22.39
C GLY A 50 -10.56 -25.80 20.92
N GLU A 51 -11.44 -26.23 20.02
CA GLU A 51 -11.37 -25.91 18.59
C GLU A 51 -11.62 -24.43 18.33
N LYS A 52 -11.09 -23.90 17.24
CA LYS A 52 -11.37 -22.52 16.82
C LYS A 52 -12.76 -22.47 16.19
N THR A 53 -13.66 -21.63 16.72
CA THR A 53 -15.04 -21.51 16.25
C THR A 53 -15.27 -20.33 15.33
N THR A 54 -14.48 -19.25 15.47
CA THR A 54 -14.58 -18.04 14.66
C THR A 54 -13.22 -17.45 14.33
N HIS A 55 -13.18 -16.57 13.33
CA HIS A 55 -12.06 -15.67 13.02
C HIS A 55 -12.53 -14.23 13.04
N GLY A 56 -11.68 -13.34 13.55
CA GLY A 56 -11.89 -11.89 13.49
C GLY A 56 -11.21 -11.30 12.26
N ILE A 57 -11.84 -10.30 11.67
CA ILE A 57 -11.33 -9.49 10.58
C ILE A 57 -11.34 -8.04 11.06
N ASP A 58 -10.15 -7.48 11.27
CA ASP A 58 -10.01 -6.15 11.89
C ASP A 58 -10.53 -5.06 10.94
N ALA A 59 -10.31 -5.24 9.62
CA ALA A 59 -10.94 -4.42 8.59
C ALA A 59 -11.17 -5.20 7.28
N LEU A 60 -12.24 -4.85 6.56
CA LEU A 60 -12.58 -5.41 5.25
C LEU A 60 -12.79 -4.27 4.24
N ILE A 61 -12.11 -4.38 3.10
CA ILE A 61 -12.25 -3.47 1.96
C ILE A 61 -12.71 -4.25 0.74
N SER A 62 -13.55 -3.64 -0.08
CA SER A 62 -13.93 -4.21 -1.38
C SER A 62 -14.08 -3.11 -2.40
N SER A 63 -13.48 -3.28 -3.58
CA SER A 63 -13.49 -2.29 -4.65
C SER A 63 -13.31 -2.95 -6.01
N LYS A 64 -13.93 -2.40 -7.05
CA LYS A 64 -13.59 -2.78 -8.43
C LYS A 64 -12.15 -2.38 -8.72
N SER A 65 -11.37 -3.28 -9.28
CA SER A 65 -9.98 -3.00 -9.59
C SER A 65 -9.89 -1.93 -10.68
N PRO A 66 -9.05 -0.90 -10.52
CA PRO A 66 -8.79 0.05 -11.60
C PRO A 66 -7.74 -0.47 -12.60
N LEU A 67 -7.08 -1.59 -12.27
CA LEU A 67 -5.98 -2.15 -13.06
C LEU A 67 -6.42 -3.30 -13.99
N GLU A 68 -7.56 -3.93 -13.71
CA GLU A 68 -8.13 -5.02 -14.50
C GLU A 68 -9.66 -4.91 -14.57
N ASP A 69 -10.22 -5.02 -15.78
CA ASP A 69 -11.65 -4.91 -15.98
C ASP A 69 -12.40 -6.07 -15.34
N GLN A 70 -13.58 -5.79 -14.78
CA GLN A 70 -14.48 -6.80 -14.20
C GLN A 70 -13.86 -7.62 -13.04
N LEU A 71 -12.76 -7.14 -12.47
CA LEU A 71 -12.14 -7.68 -11.27
C LEU A 71 -12.67 -6.97 -10.02
N LEU A 72 -13.11 -7.75 -9.03
CA LEU A 72 -13.37 -7.27 -7.67
C LEU A 72 -12.18 -7.61 -6.77
N ASP A 73 -11.54 -6.59 -6.21
CA ASP A 73 -10.55 -6.74 -5.16
C ASP A 73 -11.26 -6.76 -3.80
N ILE A 74 -11.09 -7.84 -3.02
CA ILE A 74 -11.50 -7.92 -1.61
C ILE A 74 -10.24 -8.04 -0.76
N VAL A 75 -10.12 -7.16 0.23
CA VAL A 75 -8.96 -7.10 1.13
C VAL A 75 -9.41 -7.43 2.55
N VAL A 76 -8.88 -8.53 3.09
CA VAL A 76 -9.09 -8.96 4.48
C VAL A 76 -7.87 -8.52 5.30
N ILE A 77 -8.07 -7.59 6.22
CA ILE A 77 -7.00 -6.95 6.96
C ILE A 77 -6.96 -7.52 8.38
N SER A 78 -5.76 -7.86 8.84
CA SER A 78 -5.48 -8.07 10.26
C SER A 78 -4.46 -7.06 10.78
N SER A 79 -4.80 -6.40 11.88
CA SER A 79 -3.99 -5.42 12.60
C SER A 79 -3.31 -6.08 13.79
N LYS A 80 -1.98 -6.05 13.81
CA LYS A 80 -1.16 -6.46 14.94
C LYS A 80 -0.37 -5.24 15.40
N TYR A 81 -0.84 -4.60 16.47
CA TYR A 81 -0.19 -3.41 17.03
C TYR A 81 0.44 -3.74 18.37
N THR A 82 1.65 -3.23 18.62
CA THR A 82 2.33 -3.36 19.91
C THR A 82 2.80 -2.00 20.41
N ALA A 83 2.64 -1.75 21.71
CA ALA A 83 3.21 -0.58 22.40
C ALA A 83 4.72 -0.74 22.67
N ASP A 84 5.24 -1.96 22.57
CA ASP A 84 6.66 -2.27 22.68
C ASP A 84 7.36 -2.29 21.32
N GLU A 85 8.69 -2.42 21.31
CA GLU A 85 9.47 -2.65 20.10
C GLU A 85 9.07 -3.97 19.42
N TYR A 86 9.34 -4.09 18.11
CA TYR A 86 9.32 -5.39 17.47
C TYR A 86 10.20 -6.40 18.22
N PRO A 87 9.80 -7.70 18.27
CA PRO A 87 10.63 -8.71 18.89
C PRO A 87 12.01 -8.77 18.23
N LYS A 88 13.08 -8.90 19.03
CA LYS A 88 14.46 -9.07 18.52
C LYS A 88 14.57 -10.21 17.49
N ASN A 89 13.81 -11.27 17.71
CA ASN A 89 13.66 -12.40 16.78
C ASN A 89 12.19 -12.47 16.31
N PRO A 90 11.80 -11.73 15.26
CA PRO A 90 10.39 -11.55 14.89
C PRO A 90 9.77 -12.78 14.24
N LYS A 91 10.57 -13.74 13.75
CA LYS A 91 10.11 -14.85 12.90
C LYS A 91 9.00 -15.70 13.52
N THR A 92 9.17 -16.11 14.78
CA THR A 92 8.16 -16.94 15.46
C THR A 92 6.84 -16.20 15.59
N LYS A 93 6.89 -14.94 16.02
CA LYS A 93 5.69 -14.11 16.22
C LYS A 93 5.01 -13.77 14.89
N PHE A 94 5.79 -13.48 13.87
CA PHE A 94 5.30 -13.31 12.51
C PHE A 94 4.56 -14.55 12.03
N LYS A 95 5.16 -15.74 12.20
CA LYS A 95 4.56 -17.00 11.76
C LYS A 95 3.19 -17.20 12.39
N GLU A 96 3.05 -16.93 13.69
CA GLU A 96 1.75 -16.97 14.37
C GLU A 96 0.73 -15.99 13.75
N HIS A 97 1.14 -14.75 13.48
CA HIS A 97 0.25 -13.75 12.87
C HIS A 97 -0.13 -14.09 11.43
N PHE A 98 0.82 -14.62 10.66
CA PHE A 98 0.63 -15.02 9.28
C PHE A 98 -0.29 -16.25 9.16
N GLU A 99 -0.05 -17.29 9.97
CA GLU A 99 -0.89 -18.49 10.06
C GLU A 99 -2.35 -18.11 10.40
N ASP A 100 -2.54 -17.23 11.39
CA ASP A 100 -3.87 -16.78 11.82
C ASP A 100 -4.63 -16.06 10.68
N LEU A 101 -3.95 -15.19 9.93
CA LEU A 101 -4.53 -14.52 8.77
C LEU A 101 -4.80 -15.50 7.62
N ALA A 102 -3.89 -16.44 7.34
CA ALA A 102 -4.09 -17.46 6.31
C ALA A 102 -5.31 -18.33 6.60
N PHE A 103 -5.49 -18.78 7.84
CA PHE A 103 -6.69 -19.51 8.26
C PHE A 103 -7.97 -18.68 8.17
N THR A 104 -7.86 -17.37 8.44
CA THR A 104 -8.97 -16.42 8.28
C THR A 104 -9.37 -16.32 6.80
N LEU A 105 -8.41 -16.19 5.88
CA LEU A 105 -8.66 -16.16 4.43
C LEU A 105 -9.29 -17.45 3.92
N GLU A 106 -8.80 -18.61 4.39
CA GLU A 106 -9.36 -19.92 4.06
C GLU A 106 -10.85 -20.01 4.44
N CYS A 107 -11.21 -19.54 5.64
CA CYS A 107 -12.61 -19.51 6.09
C CYS A 107 -13.41 -18.41 5.40
N PHE A 108 -12.81 -17.25 5.13
CA PHE A 108 -13.48 -16.10 4.52
C PHE A 108 -14.04 -16.46 3.14
N LYS A 109 -13.26 -17.15 2.31
CA LYS A 109 -13.66 -17.63 0.97
C LYS A 109 -14.91 -18.52 0.99
N ASN A 110 -15.23 -19.11 2.15
CA ASN A 110 -16.38 -19.99 2.37
C ASN A 110 -17.47 -19.35 3.25
N SER A 111 -17.36 -18.05 3.55
CA SER A 111 -18.23 -17.36 4.49
C SER A 111 -19.45 -16.71 3.82
N LYS A 112 -20.48 -16.46 4.63
CA LYS A 112 -21.63 -15.64 4.24
C LYS A 112 -21.20 -14.22 3.88
N LEU A 113 -20.26 -13.65 4.64
CA LEU A 113 -19.72 -12.31 4.42
C LEU A 113 -19.06 -12.16 3.05
N TYR A 114 -18.30 -13.17 2.58
CA TYR A 114 -17.75 -13.18 1.21
C TYR A 114 -18.86 -13.16 0.17
N SER A 115 -19.88 -14.02 0.33
CA SER A 115 -21.02 -14.06 -0.61
C SER A 115 -21.75 -12.72 -0.66
N GLU A 116 -22.09 -12.16 0.50
CA GLU A 116 -22.75 -10.85 0.64
C GLU A 116 -21.91 -9.71 0.06
N THR A 117 -20.59 -9.75 0.22
CA THR A 117 -19.68 -8.77 -0.37
C THR A 117 -19.71 -8.83 -1.89
N ASN A 118 -19.65 -10.02 -2.50
CA ASN A 118 -19.73 -10.16 -3.96
C ASN A 118 -21.07 -9.67 -4.51
N TYR A 119 -22.18 -9.97 -3.84
CA TYR A 119 -23.52 -9.54 -4.30
C TYR A 119 -23.71 -8.01 -4.36
N LYS A 120 -22.87 -7.22 -3.67
CA LYS A 120 -22.91 -5.75 -3.74
C LYS A 120 -22.38 -5.20 -5.06
N PHE A 121 -21.65 -6.00 -5.85
CA PHE A 121 -21.00 -5.54 -7.07
C PHE A 121 -21.61 -6.23 -8.31
N SER A 122 -21.95 -5.43 -9.32
CA SER A 122 -22.39 -5.90 -10.64
C SER A 122 -21.26 -5.83 -11.66
N GLY A 123 -21.35 -6.66 -12.71
CA GLY A 123 -20.37 -6.67 -13.82
C GLY A 123 -18.99 -7.18 -13.41
N ILE A 124 -18.94 -8.13 -12.47
CA ILE A 124 -17.73 -8.80 -11.98
C ILE A 124 -17.69 -10.20 -12.57
N THR A 125 -16.54 -10.60 -13.11
CA THR A 125 -16.29 -11.97 -13.61
C THR A 125 -15.22 -12.70 -12.80
N ARG A 126 -14.34 -11.95 -12.12
CA ARG A 126 -13.34 -12.50 -11.20
C ARG A 126 -13.33 -11.71 -9.89
N THR A 127 -13.07 -12.42 -8.79
CA THR A 127 -12.84 -11.81 -7.48
C THR A 127 -11.49 -12.26 -6.95
N GLU A 128 -10.63 -11.33 -6.59
CA GLU A 128 -9.36 -11.58 -5.90
C GLU A 128 -9.50 -11.30 -4.40
N ILE A 129 -8.98 -12.21 -3.58
CA ILE A 129 -8.94 -12.06 -2.13
C ILE A 129 -7.48 -11.86 -1.72
N THR A 130 -7.18 -10.71 -1.13
CA THR A 130 -5.84 -10.39 -0.62
C THR A 130 -5.89 -10.24 0.90
N GLY A 131 -5.05 -10.98 1.62
CA GLY A 131 -4.79 -10.69 3.03
C GLY A 131 -3.83 -9.52 3.17
N VAL A 132 -4.07 -8.63 4.11
CA VAL A 132 -3.09 -7.62 4.51
C VAL A 132 -2.82 -7.74 6.01
N LEU A 133 -1.59 -8.10 6.35
CA LEU A 133 -1.10 -8.10 7.72
C LEU A 133 -0.43 -6.75 8.00
N VAL A 134 -1.12 -5.88 8.72
CA VAL A 134 -0.57 -4.62 9.22
C VAL A 134 0.07 -4.92 10.58
N TRP A 135 1.39 -5.03 10.64
CA TRP A 135 2.11 -5.30 11.88
C TRP A 135 2.96 -4.10 12.23
N LEU A 136 2.57 -3.36 13.27
CA LEU A 136 3.18 -2.09 13.65
C LEU A 136 3.67 -2.10 15.10
N SER A 137 4.71 -1.31 15.35
CA SER A 137 5.27 -1.08 16.68
C SER A 137 5.32 0.42 16.97
N ASP A 138 4.77 0.81 18.12
CA ASP A 138 4.76 2.20 18.60
C ASP A 138 6.16 2.68 19.04
N LYS A 139 6.99 1.78 19.53
CA LYS A 139 8.29 2.11 20.14
C LYS A 139 9.48 1.92 19.20
N SER A 140 9.36 1.06 18.19
CA SER A 140 10.39 0.96 17.15
C SER A 140 10.38 2.21 16.25
N PRO A 141 11.52 2.58 15.65
CA PRO A 141 11.59 3.68 14.69
C PRO A 141 10.53 3.57 13.59
N GLU A 142 10.05 4.72 13.10
CA GLU A 142 9.07 4.81 12.01
C GLU A 142 9.61 4.17 10.71
N ASP A 143 10.91 4.27 10.47
CA ASP A 143 11.60 3.71 9.31
C ASP A 143 12.12 2.28 9.54
N TYR A 144 11.79 1.64 10.68
CA TYR A 144 12.29 0.30 11.01
C TYR A 144 11.88 -0.76 9.98
N GLU A 145 12.87 -1.37 9.32
CA GLU A 145 12.67 -2.41 8.32
C GLU A 145 12.52 -3.80 8.98
N LEU A 146 11.27 -4.25 9.08
CA LEU A 146 10.95 -5.57 9.60
C LEU A 146 11.05 -6.63 8.50
N ILE A 147 10.56 -6.32 7.29
CA ILE A 147 10.43 -7.28 6.18
C ILE A 147 11.73 -8.06 5.91
N PRO A 148 12.93 -7.44 5.81
CA PRO A 148 14.18 -8.19 5.59
C PRO A 148 14.49 -9.23 6.67
N LYS A 149 14.01 -9.03 7.91
CA LYS A 149 14.23 -9.93 9.05
C LYS A 149 13.33 -11.17 9.01
N ILE A 150 12.23 -11.12 8.25
CA ILE A 150 11.24 -12.19 8.12
C ILE A 150 11.21 -12.82 6.72
N ALA A 151 11.84 -12.20 5.72
CA ALA A 151 11.78 -12.62 4.31
C ALA A 151 12.20 -14.09 4.06
N ASN A 152 13.22 -14.58 4.77
CA ASN A 152 13.76 -15.94 4.59
C ASN A 152 13.05 -16.99 5.46
N MET A 153 11.79 -16.77 5.83
CA MET A 153 11.04 -17.69 6.66
C MET A 153 10.34 -18.74 5.82
N GLN A 154 10.29 -19.97 6.35
CA GLN A 154 9.48 -21.03 5.77
C GLN A 154 8.04 -20.89 6.25
N ILE A 155 7.14 -20.76 5.29
CA ILE A 155 5.69 -20.79 5.48
C ILE A 155 5.25 -22.25 5.32
N ASP A 156 4.33 -22.70 6.17
CA ASP A 156 3.85 -24.08 6.11
C ASP A 156 3.02 -24.31 4.83
N ALA A 157 3.34 -25.39 4.12
CA ALA A 157 2.79 -25.67 2.79
C ALA A 157 1.29 -26.05 2.81
N ASP A 158 0.71 -26.29 3.98
CA ASP A 158 -0.71 -26.62 4.16
C ASP A 158 -1.60 -25.39 4.41
N LEU A 159 -1.02 -24.19 4.50
CA LEU A 159 -1.77 -22.94 4.56
C LEU A 159 -2.43 -22.64 3.21
N ILE A 160 -3.72 -22.31 3.23
CA ILE A 160 -4.52 -22.04 2.03
C ILE A 160 -4.82 -20.54 1.97
N PHE A 161 -4.13 -19.84 1.08
CA PHE A 161 -4.35 -18.43 0.77
C PHE A 161 -3.83 -18.12 -0.63
N ASP A 162 -4.40 -17.09 -1.27
CA ASP A 162 -3.97 -16.66 -2.60
C ASP A 162 -2.81 -15.67 -2.50
N LYS A 163 -2.95 -14.63 -1.65
CA LYS A 163 -1.95 -13.57 -1.45
C LYS A 163 -2.05 -12.99 -0.04
N ILE A 164 -0.90 -12.76 0.60
CA ILE A 164 -0.79 -11.96 1.83
C ILE A 164 0.29 -10.90 1.64
N ILE A 165 -0.07 -9.64 1.88
CA ILE A 165 0.84 -8.49 1.88
C ILE A 165 1.13 -8.12 3.34
N VAL A 166 2.38 -7.80 3.64
CA VAL A 166 2.80 -7.35 4.98
C VAL A 166 3.11 -5.86 4.93
N ILE A 167 2.57 -5.11 5.87
CA ILE A 167 2.84 -3.69 6.05
C ILE A 167 3.47 -3.52 7.43
N ASP A 168 4.75 -3.11 7.44
CA ASP A 168 5.50 -2.77 8.64
C ASP A 168 5.61 -1.24 8.83
N ASN A 169 6.31 -0.80 9.88
CA ASN A 169 6.57 0.61 10.15
C ASN A 169 7.15 1.31 8.92
N ASN A 170 8.21 0.74 8.33
CA ASN A 170 8.88 1.33 7.17
C ASN A 170 7.95 1.55 5.96
N ARG A 171 7.08 0.58 5.64
CA ARG A 171 6.09 0.74 4.55
C ARG A 171 5.02 1.79 4.89
N MET A 172 4.53 1.78 6.13
CA MET A 172 3.57 2.75 6.64
C MET A 172 4.13 4.18 6.56
N ASP A 173 5.36 4.39 7.05
CA ASP A 173 6.03 5.68 7.04
C ASP A 173 6.28 6.17 5.61
N PHE A 174 6.73 5.31 4.70
CA PHE A 174 6.90 5.69 3.29
C PHE A 174 5.62 6.30 2.71
N LEU A 175 4.46 5.64 2.86
CA LEU A 175 3.19 6.12 2.34
C LEU A 175 2.68 7.36 3.10
N HIS A 176 2.96 7.47 4.40
CA HIS A 176 2.66 8.64 5.18
C HIS A 176 3.48 9.87 4.74
N GLN A 177 4.81 9.75 4.66
CA GLN A 177 5.71 10.85 4.28
C GLN A 177 5.56 11.30 2.83
N THR A 178 4.95 10.46 1.99
CA THR A 178 4.75 10.74 0.57
C THR A 178 3.31 11.11 0.25
N VAL A 179 2.42 10.13 0.19
CA VAL A 179 1.02 10.29 -0.25
C VAL A 179 0.24 11.17 0.70
N PHE A 180 0.32 10.91 2.01
CA PHE A 180 -0.43 11.72 2.99
C PHE A 180 0.10 13.16 3.03
N ARG A 181 1.43 13.37 3.08
CA ARG A 181 2.01 14.71 2.99
C ARG A 181 1.65 15.44 1.69
N ALA A 182 1.59 14.73 0.56
CA ALA A 182 1.13 15.34 -0.70
C ALA A 182 -0.30 15.83 -0.61
N LYS A 183 -1.19 15.04 0.01
CA LYS A 183 -2.58 15.43 0.27
C LYS A 183 -2.68 16.62 1.21
N GLU A 184 -1.82 16.72 2.22
CA GLU A 184 -1.75 17.91 3.09
C GLU A 184 -1.29 19.16 2.33
N VAL A 185 -0.27 19.03 1.48
CA VAL A 185 0.33 20.15 0.75
C VAL A 185 -0.55 20.64 -0.40
N TYR A 186 -1.18 19.72 -1.13
CA TYR A 186 -1.93 20.04 -2.35
C TYR A 186 -3.44 20.01 -2.17
N GLY A 187 -3.95 19.46 -1.05
CA GLY A 187 -5.37 19.19 -0.83
C GLY A 187 -5.77 17.80 -1.32
N ILE A 188 -6.57 17.08 -0.53
CA ILE A 188 -6.96 15.68 -0.80
C ILE A 188 -7.58 15.52 -2.20
N ASP A 189 -8.50 16.42 -2.57
CA ASP A 189 -9.22 16.35 -3.85
C ASP A 189 -8.31 16.53 -5.06
N ASN A 190 -7.14 17.14 -4.87
CA ASN A 190 -6.19 17.46 -5.93
C ASN A 190 -5.15 16.36 -6.15
N VAL A 191 -5.08 15.33 -5.31
CA VAL A 191 -4.12 14.23 -5.41
C VAL A 191 -4.83 12.97 -5.88
N LYS A 192 -4.56 12.54 -7.12
CA LYS A 192 -5.10 11.30 -7.70
C LYS A 192 -4.00 10.26 -7.91
N PHE A 193 -4.25 9.01 -7.59
CA PHE A 193 -3.33 7.91 -7.93
C PHE A 193 -3.39 7.65 -9.42
N VAL A 194 -2.23 7.44 -10.05
CA VAL A 194 -2.16 7.09 -11.46
C VAL A 194 -2.20 5.57 -11.61
N TYR A 195 -3.11 5.10 -12.47
CA TYR A 195 -3.32 3.70 -12.76
C TYR A 195 -2.59 3.33 -14.05
N HIS A 196 -1.70 2.35 -13.95
CA HIS A 196 -1.04 1.81 -15.12
C HIS A 196 -2.05 1.21 -16.10
N ASN A 197 -1.93 1.62 -17.37
CA ASN A 197 -2.62 0.91 -18.45
C ASN A 197 -1.89 -0.42 -18.67
N THR A 198 -2.61 -1.51 -18.47
CA THR A 198 -2.18 -2.87 -18.73
C THR A 198 -3.02 -3.43 -19.88
N SER A 199 -2.65 -4.56 -20.46
CA SER A 199 -3.54 -5.22 -21.43
C SER A 199 -4.81 -5.80 -20.78
N LEU A 200 -4.96 -5.72 -19.45
CA LEU A 200 -6.06 -6.30 -18.66
C LEU A 200 -7.15 -5.28 -18.32
N ASN A 201 -6.87 -3.98 -18.44
CA ASN A 201 -7.88 -2.93 -18.45
C ASN A 201 -7.96 -2.36 -19.87
N ILE A 202 -9.02 -2.68 -20.60
CA ILE A 202 -9.27 -2.09 -21.90
C ILE A 202 -9.72 -0.66 -21.63
N ILE A 203 -8.77 0.27 -21.64
CA ILE A 203 -9.09 1.69 -21.53
C ILE A 203 -9.92 2.08 -22.76
N GLY A 204 -11.25 2.10 -22.60
CA GLY A 204 -12.16 2.68 -23.57
C GLY A 204 -11.94 4.19 -23.64
N LEU A 205 -12.54 4.84 -24.64
CA LEU A 205 -12.49 6.30 -24.84
C LEU A 205 -12.87 7.15 -23.60
N ASN A 206 -13.50 6.54 -22.57
CA ASN A 206 -14.03 7.21 -21.37
C ASN A 206 -13.42 6.73 -20.04
N SER A 207 -12.47 5.79 -20.02
CA SER A 207 -11.87 5.32 -18.75
C SER A 207 -10.67 6.17 -18.36
N VAL A 208 -10.66 6.60 -17.09
CA VAL A 208 -9.66 7.50 -16.54
C VAL A 208 -8.46 6.70 -16.04
N SER A 209 -7.24 7.05 -16.46
CA SER A 209 -5.99 6.39 -16.03
C SER A 209 -5.52 6.84 -14.64
N TYR A 210 -6.45 7.30 -13.80
CA TYR A 210 -6.20 7.81 -12.46
C TYR A 210 -7.49 7.82 -11.62
N GLY A 211 -7.36 7.93 -10.29
CA GLY A 211 -8.51 7.99 -9.39
C GLY A 211 -8.13 8.26 -7.94
N ASP A 212 -9.13 8.21 -7.06
CA ASP A 212 -9.03 8.70 -5.68
C ASP A 212 -8.39 7.72 -4.70
N PHE A 213 -8.36 6.44 -5.04
CA PHE A 213 -7.86 5.38 -4.17
C PHE A 213 -6.65 4.67 -4.76
N MET A 214 -5.78 4.18 -3.89
CA MET A 214 -4.59 3.43 -4.26
C MET A 214 -4.94 1.97 -4.56
N PRO A 215 -4.55 1.39 -5.70
CA PRO A 215 -4.76 -0.02 -5.97
C PRO A 215 -4.04 -0.89 -4.93
N VAL A 216 -4.65 -2.01 -4.55
CA VAL A 216 -4.09 -2.95 -3.54
C VAL A 216 -2.69 -3.43 -3.92
N GLN A 217 -2.45 -3.58 -5.22
CA GLN A 217 -1.18 -4.00 -5.80
C GLN A 217 -0.05 -2.98 -5.57
N TYR A 218 -0.37 -1.71 -5.28
CA TYR A 218 0.63 -0.68 -4.98
C TYR A 218 1.06 -0.69 -3.51
N LEU A 219 0.40 -1.45 -2.62
CA LEU A 219 0.76 -1.52 -1.18
C LEU A 219 2.21 -1.98 -0.93
N PHE A 220 2.77 -2.77 -1.84
CA PHE A 220 4.15 -3.23 -1.79
C PHE A 220 5.05 -2.58 -2.85
N ALA A 221 4.55 -1.58 -3.59
CA ALA A 221 5.31 -0.91 -4.62
C ALA A 221 6.23 0.17 -4.03
N ASP A 222 7.47 0.20 -4.50
CA ASP A 222 8.48 1.20 -4.11
C ASP A 222 8.40 2.46 -4.96
N ILE A 223 7.50 2.50 -5.93
CA ILE A 223 7.23 3.64 -6.80
C ILE A 223 5.73 3.92 -6.75
N ILE A 224 5.35 5.12 -6.32
CA ILE A 224 3.96 5.56 -6.25
C ILE A 224 3.76 6.77 -7.17
N PRO A 225 3.13 6.58 -8.34
CA PRO A 225 2.81 7.68 -9.25
C PRO A 225 1.49 8.35 -8.86
N VAL A 226 1.51 9.67 -8.71
CA VAL A 226 0.33 10.49 -8.45
C VAL A 226 0.24 11.65 -9.43
N ARG A 227 -0.99 12.04 -9.73
CA ARG A 227 -1.35 13.20 -10.53
C ARG A 227 -1.85 14.28 -9.58
N ILE A 228 -1.29 15.48 -9.72
CA ILE A 228 -1.68 16.65 -8.94
C ILE A 228 -2.45 17.60 -9.86
N GLU A 229 -3.68 17.92 -9.51
CA GLU A 229 -4.54 18.83 -10.27
C GLU A 229 -4.68 20.16 -9.52
N LYS A 230 -4.22 21.27 -10.12
CA LYS A 230 -4.33 22.63 -9.56
C LYS A 230 -5.00 23.53 -10.59
N GLY A 231 -6.32 23.60 -10.56
CA GLY A 231 -7.08 24.30 -11.60
C GLY A 231 -6.86 23.62 -12.96
N SER A 232 -6.33 24.36 -13.95
CA SER A 232 -5.99 23.80 -15.26
C SER A 232 -4.64 23.07 -15.31
N ASP A 233 -3.85 23.15 -14.24
CA ASP A 233 -2.48 22.68 -14.25
C ASP A 233 -2.38 21.27 -13.69
N VAL A 234 -1.75 20.39 -14.47
CA VAL A 234 -1.53 19.01 -14.12
C VAL A 234 -0.04 18.80 -13.92
N GLU A 235 0.35 18.35 -12.73
CA GLU A 235 1.71 17.92 -12.43
C GLU A 235 1.71 16.40 -12.20
N PHE A 236 2.74 15.71 -12.69
CA PHE A 236 2.94 14.30 -12.47
C PHE A 236 4.05 14.08 -11.45
N LEU A 237 3.71 13.52 -10.29
CA LEU A 237 4.63 13.33 -9.17
C LEU A 237 4.84 11.84 -8.95
N ILE A 238 6.10 11.42 -8.91
CA ILE A 238 6.48 10.04 -8.61
C ILE A 238 7.28 10.03 -7.31
N PHE A 239 6.78 9.30 -6.32
CA PHE A 239 7.54 8.99 -5.11
C PHE A 239 8.30 7.69 -5.31
N CYS A 240 9.59 7.67 -4.99
CA CYS A 240 10.44 6.50 -5.09
C CYS A 240 11.10 6.21 -3.74
N LYS A 241 10.79 5.04 -3.16
CA LYS A 241 11.33 4.54 -1.88
C LYS A 241 12.83 4.31 -1.90
N ASP A 242 13.38 4.00 -3.06
CA ASP A 242 14.82 3.76 -3.23
C ASP A 242 15.61 5.06 -3.26
N SER A 243 16.84 5.01 -2.75
CA SER A 243 17.82 6.08 -2.86
C SER A 243 18.04 6.54 -4.31
N PHE A 244 18.43 7.81 -4.43
CA PHE A 244 18.83 8.39 -5.70
C PHE A 244 20.05 7.65 -6.28
N SER A 245 19.95 7.25 -7.54
CA SER A 245 21.07 6.83 -8.36
C SER A 245 20.82 7.22 -9.81
N LYS A 246 21.87 7.32 -10.63
CA LYS A 246 21.73 7.62 -12.08
C LYS A 246 20.81 6.63 -12.79
N ASP A 247 20.96 5.35 -12.47
CA ASP A 247 20.15 4.28 -13.05
C ASP A 247 18.68 4.39 -12.62
N ASN A 248 18.42 4.56 -11.32
CA ASN A 248 17.06 4.72 -10.81
C ASN A 248 16.39 5.98 -11.39
N PHE A 249 17.11 7.10 -11.43
CA PHE A 249 16.63 8.34 -12.05
C PHE A 249 16.23 8.15 -13.52
N SER A 250 17.09 7.54 -14.33
CA SER A 250 16.82 7.28 -15.75
C SER A 250 15.66 6.30 -15.96
N LYS A 251 15.50 5.29 -15.07
CA LYS A 251 14.33 4.40 -15.06
C LYS A 251 13.04 5.16 -14.76
N LEU A 252 13.04 6.03 -13.76
CA LEU A 252 11.87 6.85 -13.41
C LEU A 252 11.49 7.85 -14.51
N LEU A 253 12.46 8.44 -15.22
CA LEU A 253 12.16 9.29 -16.38
C LEU A 253 11.52 8.50 -17.53
N SER A 254 12.02 7.29 -17.79
CA SER A 254 11.47 6.38 -18.80
C SER A 254 10.05 5.95 -18.43
N PHE A 255 9.85 5.61 -17.16
CA PHE A 255 8.54 5.31 -16.58
C PHE A 255 7.58 6.49 -16.68
N ALA A 256 8.03 7.72 -16.38
CA ALA A 256 7.19 8.90 -16.54
C ALA A 256 6.77 9.16 -17.99
N ASN A 257 7.65 8.86 -18.95
CA ASN A 257 7.31 8.96 -20.37
C ASN A 257 6.26 7.95 -20.82
N SER A 258 6.12 6.79 -20.14
CA SER A 258 5.11 5.79 -20.54
C SER A 258 3.68 6.23 -20.22
N PHE A 259 3.49 7.18 -19.32
CA PHE A 259 2.18 7.74 -18.98
C PHE A 259 1.81 8.97 -19.81
N ASP A 260 2.79 9.60 -20.44
CA ASP A 260 2.59 10.89 -21.09
C ASP A 260 2.26 10.74 -22.57
N HIS A 261 1.19 9.99 -22.86
CA HIS A 261 0.75 9.73 -24.24
C HIS A 261 0.30 10.99 -24.99
N LEU A 262 0.03 12.11 -24.29
CA LEU A 262 -0.50 13.36 -24.87
C LEU A 262 0.17 14.65 -24.34
N ALA A 263 1.33 14.59 -23.67
CA ALA A 263 1.99 15.77 -23.07
C ALA A 263 1.09 16.58 -22.10
N SER A 264 0.22 15.88 -21.37
CA SER A 264 -0.83 16.53 -20.56
C SER A 264 -0.31 17.09 -19.23
N ALA A 265 0.80 16.55 -18.72
CA ALA A 265 1.45 17.05 -17.53
C ALA A 265 2.39 18.22 -17.89
N LYS A 266 2.16 19.39 -17.29
CA LYS A 266 3.04 20.55 -17.47
C LYS A 266 4.41 20.35 -16.84
N LYS A 267 4.48 19.50 -15.81
CA LYS A 267 5.66 19.27 -14.99
C LYS A 267 5.69 17.85 -14.46
N THR A 268 6.87 17.26 -14.43
CA THR A 268 7.18 16.01 -13.74
C THR A 268 8.01 16.31 -12.50
N ILE A 269 7.67 15.68 -11.39
CA ILE A 269 8.37 15.78 -10.12
C ILE A 269 8.79 14.38 -9.71
N LEU A 270 10.08 14.15 -9.49
CA LEU A 270 10.59 12.91 -8.94
C LEU A 270 11.04 13.14 -7.50
N SER A 271 10.53 12.36 -6.57
CA SER A 271 10.84 12.47 -5.16
C SER A 271 11.60 11.23 -4.68
N PHE A 272 12.76 11.44 -4.05
CA PHE A 272 13.62 10.38 -3.48
C PHE A 272 13.85 10.64 -1.99
N PRO A 273 14.20 9.62 -1.18
CA PRO A 273 14.43 9.79 0.25
C PRO A 273 15.68 10.64 0.58
N ASP A 274 16.66 10.63 -0.30
CA ASP A 274 18.00 11.18 -0.07
C ASP A 274 18.49 12.16 -1.13
N TYR A 275 17.59 12.59 -2.05
CA TYR A 275 17.97 13.58 -3.05
C TYR A 275 18.48 14.87 -2.39
N ASN A 276 19.51 15.45 -3.01
CA ASN A 276 20.20 16.63 -2.53
C ASN A 276 20.87 17.26 -3.74
N GLU A 277 20.47 18.47 -4.11
CA GLU A 277 20.95 19.11 -5.34
C GLU A 277 22.48 19.31 -5.31
N LEU A 278 23.06 19.66 -4.16
CA LEU A 278 24.50 19.90 -4.03
C LEU A 278 25.33 18.69 -4.46
N TYR A 279 24.88 17.48 -4.12
CA TYR A 279 25.61 16.25 -4.42
C TYR A 279 25.16 15.57 -5.73
N HIS A 280 23.90 15.76 -6.13
CA HIS A 280 23.29 14.97 -7.20
C HIS A 280 23.10 15.74 -8.52
N LYS A 281 23.21 17.07 -8.54
CA LYS A 281 22.99 17.89 -9.75
C LYS A 281 23.82 17.45 -10.94
N GLY A 282 25.12 17.24 -10.77
CA GLY A 282 25.99 16.81 -11.87
C GLY A 282 25.59 15.43 -12.44
N ALA A 283 25.05 14.55 -11.61
CA ALA A 283 24.52 13.26 -12.07
C ALA A 283 23.21 13.42 -12.85
N VAL A 284 22.32 14.30 -12.38
CA VAL A 284 21.05 14.64 -13.06
C VAL A 284 21.33 15.23 -14.44
N GLU A 285 22.16 16.28 -14.53
CA GLU A 285 22.49 16.95 -15.79
C GLU A 285 23.15 15.99 -16.79
N GLY A 286 24.02 15.09 -16.32
CA GLY A 286 24.63 14.07 -17.17
C GLY A 286 23.63 13.09 -17.78
N GLU A 287 22.67 12.60 -16.99
CA GLU A 287 21.66 11.66 -17.48
C GLU A 287 20.60 12.34 -18.38
N LEU A 288 20.27 13.61 -18.12
CA LEU A 288 19.28 14.36 -18.90
C LEU A 288 19.63 14.53 -20.37
N SER A 289 20.91 14.42 -20.74
CA SER A 289 21.33 14.36 -22.15
C SER A 289 20.63 13.25 -22.95
N LYS A 290 20.17 12.18 -22.29
CA LYS A 290 19.44 11.05 -22.88
C LYS A 290 17.92 11.29 -22.93
N PHE A 291 17.42 12.35 -22.30
CA PHE A 291 16.00 12.65 -22.15
C PHE A 291 15.68 14.10 -22.53
N PRO A 292 15.76 14.47 -23.83
CA PRO A 292 15.69 15.85 -24.30
C PRO A 292 14.37 16.57 -24.00
N LYS A 293 13.31 15.83 -23.66
CA LYS A 293 12.01 16.36 -23.21
C LYS A 293 12.09 17.04 -21.84
N TYR A 294 12.96 16.58 -20.95
CA TYR A 294 13.06 17.06 -19.59
C TYR A 294 14.14 18.12 -19.46
N ILE A 295 13.75 19.26 -18.90
CA ILE A 295 14.61 20.39 -18.61
C ILE A 295 14.54 20.60 -17.09
N PHE A 296 15.68 20.37 -16.43
CA PHE A 296 15.80 20.50 -14.99
C PHE A 296 15.44 21.92 -14.54
N ASN A 297 14.69 22.03 -13.44
CA ASN A 297 14.17 23.28 -12.87
C ASN A 297 13.15 24.04 -13.76
N GLN A 298 12.66 23.42 -14.84
CA GLN A 298 11.58 23.96 -15.66
C GLN A 298 10.37 23.02 -15.64
N ASN A 299 10.42 21.94 -16.42
CA ASN A 299 9.38 20.92 -16.48
C ASN A 299 9.76 19.62 -15.76
N LEU A 300 10.97 19.53 -15.20
CA LEU A 300 11.40 18.46 -14.31
C LEU A 300 11.92 19.04 -13.00
N LEU A 301 11.35 18.61 -11.88
CA LEU A 301 11.85 18.89 -10.54
C LEU A 301 12.25 17.59 -9.84
N LEU A 302 13.30 17.65 -9.03
CA LEU A 302 13.67 16.59 -8.11
C LEU A 302 13.51 17.10 -6.68
N ARG A 303 12.96 16.25 -5.80
CA ARG A 303 12.69 16.60 -4.40
C ARG A 303 13.15 15.52 -3.45
N LYS A 304 13.44 15.94 -2.22
CA LYS A 304 13.66 15.05 -1.09
C LYS A 304 12.35 14.83 -0.33
N TYR A 305 12.12 13.63 0.17
CA TYR A 305 11.15 13.37 1.24
C TYR A 305 11.78 12.51 2.36
N PRO A 306 11.38 12.64 3.63
CA PRO A 306 10.68 13.79 4.18
C PRO A 306 11.43 15.10 3.90
N SER A 307 10.69 16.18 3.68
CA SER A 307 11.29 17.49 3.46
C SER A 307 11.92 18.01 4.75
N ASP A 308 13.08 18.64 4.64
CA ASP A 308 13.72 19.37 5.74
C ASP A 308 14.16 20.77 5.29
N PHE A 309 14.54 21.62 6.24
CA PHE A 309 14.94 23.01 5.97
C PHE A 309 16.15 23.16 5.03
N ARG A 310 16.87 22.07 4.74
CA ARG A 310 18.05 22.06 3.87
C ARG A 310 17.69 21.77 2.42
N ASN A 311 16.48 21.27 2.15
CA ASN A 311 16.02 20.86 0.83
C ASN A 311 14.59 21.37 0.54
N SER A 312 14.24 22.54 1.11
CA SER A 312 12.95 23.24 0.93
C SER A 312 12.89 24.02 -0.37
#